data_AF-A0AAX0QQS5-F1
#
_entry.id   AF-A0AAX0QQS5-F1
#
_cell.length_a   1.000
_cell.length_b   1.000
_cell.length_c   1.000
_cell.angle_alpha   90.00
_cell.angle_beta   90.00
_cell.angle_gamma   90.00
#
_symmetry.space_group_name_H-M   'P 1'
#
loop_
_entity.id
_entity.type
_entity.pdbx_description
1 polymer ?
#
loop_
_entity_poly.entity_id
_entity_poly.type
_entity_poly.pdbx_seq_one_letter_code
_entity_poly.pdbx_strand_id
1 'polypeptide(L)'
;MSALMYTCHIINNAFLIIFILMPLNFLNYDGGDILNIYGYSTVALLIASLLLCALNKENLKTWIISAILSLVSLVVVMPLVFFYLFFGIPPK
;
A
#
# COMPACT_ATOMS: atom_id res chain seq x y z
N MET A 1 15.51 -12.62 -5.96
CA MET A 1 15.01 -12.09 -4.67
C MET A 1 14.46 -10.67 -4.81
N SER A 2 15.13 -9.76 -5.52
CA SER A 2 14.64 -8.41 -5.81
C SER A 2 13.30 -8.37 -6.58
N ALA A 3 13.16 -9.20 -7.62
CA ALA A 3 11.93 -9.26 -8.43
C ALA A 3 10.68 -9.58 -7.59
N LEU A 4 10.79 -10.53 -6.65
CA LEU A 4 9.68 -10.92 -5.76
C LEU A 4 9.16 -9.75 -4.92
N MET A 5 10.06 -8.92 -4.39
CA MET A 5 9.69 -7.73 -3.60
C MET A 5 8.87 -6.74 -4.44
N TYR A 6 9.36 -6.41 -5.63
CA TYR A 6 8.63 -5.50 -6.51
C TYR A 6 7.28 -6.08 -6.93
N THR A 7 7.22 -7.39 -7.17
CA THR A 7 5.96 -8.10 -7.41
C THR A 7 4.99 -7.95 -6.23
N CYS A 8 5.45 -8.06 -4.98
CA CYS A 8 4.61 -7.85 -3.81
C CYS A 8 4.03 -6.43 -3.76
N HIS A 9 4.84 -5.40 -4.01
CA HIS A 9 4.36 -4.01 -4.07
C HIS A 9 3.38 -3.80 -5.23
N ILE A 10 3.65 -4.38 -6.40
CA ILE A 10 2.75 -4.30 -7.56
C ILE A 10 1.41 -4.95 -7.22
N ILE A 11 1.40 -6.15 -6.64
CA ILE A 11 0.16 -6.85 -6.26
C ILE A 11 -0.61 -6.04 -5.22
N ASN A 12 0.08 -5.53 -4.19
CA ASN A 12 -0.57 -4.75 -3.13
C ASN A 12 -1.23 -3.47 -3.67
N ASN A 13 -0.55 -2.76 -4.56
CA ASN A 13 -1.10 -1.55 -5.18
C ASN A 13 -2.15 -1.86 -6.26
N ALA A 14 -2.01 -2.96 -7.02
CA ALA A 14 -3.01 -3.40 -7.99
C ALA A 14 -4.32 -3.79 -7.30
N PHE A 15 -4.23 -4.47 -6.16
CA PHE A 15 -5.38 -4.78 -5.30
C PHE A 15 -6.13 -3.49 -4.95
N LEU A 16 -5.44 -2.48 -4.40
CA LEU A 16 -6.04 -1.19 -4.08
C LEU A 16 -6.74 -0.53 -5.28
N ILE A 17 -6.09 -0.51 -6.45
CA ILE A 17 -6.65 0.08 -7.68
C ILE A 17 -7.93 -0.65 -8.12
N ILE A 18 -7.95 -1.99 -8.08
CA ILE A 18 -9.13 -2.78 -8.44
C ILE A 18 -10.31 -2.42 -7.53
N PHE A 19 -10.08 -2.26 -6.22
CA PHE A 19 -11.13 -1.87 -5.27
C PHE A 19 -11.64 -0.45 -5.49
N ILE A 20 -10.77 0.49 -5.87
CA ILE A 20 -11.16 1.86 -6.19
C ILE A 20 -12.02 1.92 -7.45
N LEU A 21 -11.71 1.09 -8.46
CA LEU A 21 -12.36 1.11 -9.77
C LEU A 21 -13.60 0.23 -9.86
N MET A 22 -13.77 -0.74 -8.96
CA MET A 22 -15.01 -1.51 -8.88
C MET A 22 -16.15 -0.59 -8.40
N PRO A 23 -17.31 -0.60 -9.08
CA PRO A 23 -18.49 0.15 -8.63
C PRO A 23 -19.09 -0.56 -7.42
N LEU A 24 -18.43 -0.45 -6.27
CA LEU A 24 -18.97 -0.84 -4.99
C LEU A 24 -20.00 0.22 -4.61
N ASN A 25 -21.27 -0.19 -4.45
CA ASN A 25 -22.31 0.67 -3.91
C ASN A 25 -21.85 1.10 -2.51
N PHE A 26 -21.35 2.33 -2.39
CA PHE A 26 -20.71 2.87 -1.20
C PHE A 26 -21.67 2.88 0.01
N LEU A 27 -21.62 1.83 0.81
CA LEU A 27 -21.84 1.93 2.25
C LEU A 27 -20.49 2.27 2.87
N ASN A 28 -20.40 3.42 3.56
CA ASN A 28 -19.19 3.95 4.20
C ASN A 28 -18.40 2.95 5.07
N TYR A 29 -18.99 1.82 5.44
CA TYR A 29 -18.35 0.76 6.22
C TYR A 29 -17.32 -0.05 5.39
N ASP A 30 -17.60 -0.33 4.11
CA ASP A 30 -16.76 -1.22 3.29
C ASP A 30 -15.45 -0.54 2.83
N GLY A 31 -15.48 0.79 2.62
CA GLY A 31 -14.30 1.56 2.24
C GLY A 31 -13.23 1.65 3.33
N GLY A 32 -13.66 1.71 4.60
CA GLY A 32 -12.76 1.70 5.75
C GLY A 32 -12.02 0.37 5.90
N ASP A 33 -12.71 -0.74 5.70
CA ASP A 33 -12.11 -2.08 5.81
C ASP A 33 -11.09 -2.35 4.70
N ILE A 34 -11.36 -1.93 3.46
CA ILE A 34 -10.42 -2.02 2.35
C ILE A 34 -9.15 -1.22 2.65
N LEU A 35 -9.31 0.02 3.15
CA LEU A 35 -8.19 0.88 3.49
C LEU A 35 -7.36 0.30 4.64
N ASN A 36 -8.02 -0.31 5.64
CA ASN A 36 -7.37 -1.00 6.74
C ASN A 36 -6.55 -2.21 6.25
N ILE A 37 -7.11 -3.05 5.38
CA ILE A 37 -6.41 -4.22 4.83
C ILE A 37 -5.17 -3.77 4.04
N TYR A 38 -5.31 -2.76 3.19
CA TYR A 38 -4.17 -2.18 2.46
C TYR A 38 -3.12 -1.56 3.40
N GLY A 39 -3.56 -0.90 4.48
CA GLY A 39 -2.67 -0.36 5.50
C GLY A 39 -1.87 -1.46 6.19
N TYR A 40 -2.53 -2.53 6.66
CA TYR A 40 -1.88 -3.65 7.34
C TYR A 40 -0.88 -4.38 6.46
N SER A 41 -1.22 -4.66 5.20
CA SER A 41 -0.29 -5.30 4.25
C SER A 41 0.93 -4.42 3.98
N THR A 42 0.74 -3.11 3.87
CA THR A 42 1.81 -2.16 3.63
C THR A 42 2.74 -2.03 4.85
N VAL A 43 2.19 -2.04 6.07
CA VAL A 43 2.98 -2.08 7.31
C VAL A 43 3.77 -3.39 7.42
N ALA A 44 3.16 -4.53 7.08
CA ALA A 44 3.86 -5.82 7.08
C ALA A 44 5.05 -5.82 6.10
N LEU A 45 4.87 -5.25 4.90
CA LEU A 45 5.95 -5.06 3.93
C LEU A 45 7.05 -4.12 4.46
N LEU A 46 6.68 -3.05 5.17
CA LEU A 46 7.65 -2.13 5.79
C LEU A 46 8.50 -2.86 6.83
N ILE A 47 7.85 -3.59 7.76
CA ILE A 47 8.54 -4.35 8.81
C ILE A 47 9.47 -5.39 8.18
N ALA A 48 9.00 -6.16 7.20
CA ALA A 48 9.81 -7.15 6.50
C ALA A 48 11.03 -6.50 5.81
N SER A 49 10.83 -5.33 5.19
CA SER A 49 11.90 -4.59 4.52
C SER A 49 12.95 -4.09 5.50
N LEU A 50 12.54 -3.57 6.66
CA LEU A 50 13.46 -3.11 7.71
C LEU A 50 14.25 -4.26 8.34
N LEU A 51 13.60 -5.40 8.59
CA LEU A 51 14.28 -6.62 9.08
C LEU A 51 15.31 -7.10 8.06
N LEU A 52 14.96 -7.14 6.78
CA LEU A 52 15.88 -7.58 5.72
C LEU A 52 17.00 -6.57 5.44
N CYS A 53 16.79 -5.27 5.65
CA CYS A 53 17.86 -4.28 5.69
C CYS A 53 18.92 -4.62 6.77
N ALA A 54 18.48 -5.06 7.95
CA ALA A 54 19.39 -5.41 9.04
C ALA A 54 20.11 -6.75 8.81
N LEU A 55 19.41 -7.74 8.24
CA LEU A 55 19.89 -9.12 8.12
C LEU A 55 20.62 -9.42 6.80
N ASN A 56 20.29 -8.76 5.70
CA ASN A 56 20.79 -9.09 4.37
C ASN A 56 21.45 -7.88 3.67
N LYS A 57 22.74 -7.70 3.96
CA LYS A 57 23.55 -6.58 3.43
C LYS A 57 23.84 -6.67 1.94
N GLU A 58 23.82 -7.86 1.34
CA GLU A 58 24.10 -8.06 -0.09
C GLU A 58 23.06 -7.36 -0.98
N ASN A 59 21.81 -7.24 -0.51
CA ASN A 59 20.72 -6.61 -1.23
C ASN A 59 20.17 -5.35 -0.53
N LEU A 60 21.01 -4.69 0.29
CA LEU A 60 20.61 -3.55 1.12
C LEU A 60 19.84 -2.47 0.35
N LYS A 61 20.33 -2.09 -0.84
CA LYS A 61 19.67 -1.07 -1.68
C LYS A 61 18.22 -1.44 -2.02
N THR A 62 17.96 -2.71 -2.33
CA THR A 62 16.62 -3.21 -2.63
C THR A 62 15.71 -3.11 -1.42
N TRP A 63 16.20 -3.48 -0.24
CA TRP A 63 15.42 -3.40 1.00
C TRP A 63 15.13 -1.95 1.41
N ILE A 64 16.09 -1.04 1.21
CA ILE A 64 15.88 0.41 1.41
C ILE A 64 14.78 0.93 0.46
N ILE A 65 14.86 0.60 -0.83
CA ILE A 65 13.82 1.00 -1.81
C ILE A 65 12.45 0.45 -1.40
N SER A 66 12.39 -0.81 -0.97
CA SER A 66 11.15 -1.43 -0.47
C SER A 66 10.56 -0.67 0.71
N ALA A 67 11.40 -0.30 1.68
CA ALA A 67 10.96 0.46 2.85
C ALA A 67 10.46 1.85 2.46
N ILE A 68 11.14 2.53 1.52
CA ILE A 68 10.69 3.82 0.98
C ILE A 68 9.34 3.68 0.27
N LEU A 69 9.15 2.65 -0.55
CA LEU A 69 7.87 2.40 -1.23
C LEU A 69 6.74 2.17 -0.23
N SER A 70 6.97 1.35 0.80
CA SER A 70 5.98 1.16 1.87
C SER A 70 5.66 2.47 2.62
N LEU A 71 6.66 3.31 2.86
CA LEU A 71 6.45 4.62 3.49
C LEU A 71 5.62 5.55 2.60
N VAL A 72 5.90 5.61 1.30
CA VAL A 72 5.10 6.39 0.34
C VAL A 72 3.66 5.88 0.32
N SER A 73 3.45 4.56 0.33
CA SER A 73 2.11 3.97 0.39
C SER A 73 1.34 4.37 1.65
N LEU A 74 1.99 4.42 2.82
CA LEU A 74 1.33 4.77 4.08
C LEU A 74 1.11 6.28 4.25
N VAL A 75 2.07 7.12 3.84
CA VAL A 75 2.04 8.56 4.10
C VAL A 75 1.37 9.35 2.99
N VAL A 76 1.41 8.84 1.75
CA VAL A 76 0.88 9.54 0.58
C VAL A 76 -0.35 8.82 0.03
N VAL A 77 -0.21 7.55 -0.33
CA VAL A 77 -1.29 6.83 -1.03
C VAL A 77 -2.49 6.61 -0.10
N MET A 78 -2.27 6.11 1.12
CA MET A 78 -3.34 5.79 2.05
C MET A 78 -4.19 7.02 2.43
N PRO A 79 -3.62 8.20 2.77
CA PRO A 79 -4.43 9.41 2.97
C PRO A 79 -5.18 9.86 1.71
N LEU A 80 -4.56 9.80 0.54
CA LEU A 80 -5.25 10.17 -0.71
C LEU A 80 -6.46 9.27 -0.99
N VAL A 81 -6.31 7.96 -0.79
CA VAL A 81 -7.42 7.02 -0.95
C VAL A 81 -8.47 7.20 0.13
N PHE A 82 -8.08 7.46 1.37
CA PHE A 82 -9.02 7.84 2.43
C PHE A 82 -9.86 9.05 2.01
N PHE A 83 -9.22 10.13 1.57
CA PHE A 83 -9.94 11.32 1.10
C PHE A 83 -10.88 10.99 -0.05
N TYR A 84 -10.41 10.21 -1.03
CA TYR A 84 -11.24 9.78 -2.16
C TYR A 84 -12.47 8.97 -1.74
N LEU A 85 -12.29 7.97 -0.85
CA LEU A 85 -13.36 7.07 -0.43
C LEU A 85 -14.40 7.75 0.47
N PHE A 86 -13.98 8.65 1.36
CA PHE A 86 -14.87 9.23 2.38
C PHE A 86 -15.42 10.61 2.02
N PHE A 87 -14.71 11.41 1.22
CA PHE A 87 -15.13 12.77 0.85
C PHE A 87 -15.48 12.89 -0.64
N GLY A 88 -15.17 11.87 -1.44
CA GLY A 88 -15.36 11.88 -2.89
C GLY A 88 -14.46 12.90 -3.60
N ILE A 89 -14.53 12.92 -4.92
CA ILE A 89 -14.10 14.08 -5.70
C ILE A 89 -15.29 15.05 -5.66
N PRO A 90 -15.12 16.33 -5.25
CA PRO A 90 -16.23 17.28 -5.27
C PRO A 90 -16.87 17.27 -6.67
N PRO A 91 -18.20 17.10 -6.77
CA PRO A 91 -18.86 17.19 -8.05
C PRO A 91 -18.57 18.59 -8.62
N LYS A 92 -18.04 18.64 -9.84
CA LYS A 92 -17.88 19.89 -10.59
C LYS A 92 -19.22 20.59 -10.78
#